data_AF-A0A2T0TX05-F1
#
_entry.id   AF-A0A2T0TX05-F1
#
_cell.length_a   1.000
_cell.length_b   1.000
_cell.length_c   1.000
_cell.angle_alpha   90.00
_cell.angle_beta   90.00
_cell.angle_gamma   90.00
#
_symmetry.space_group_name_H-M   'P 1'
#
loop_
_entity.id
_entity.type
_entity.pdbx_description
1 polymer ?
#
loop_
_entity_poly.entity_id
_entity_poly.type
_entity_poly.pdbx_seq_one_letter_code
_entity_poly.pdbx_strand_id
1 'polypeptide(L)'
;MSGSSHDGPDGDPGEAASLRGATPYDLWQWSRETSQRLEDLCAGVLGAGTAEGCRASAPEFLRLTRRFLTLRLTVVAAGRRQAFEQRVPPAGGVAVAALWAEVFWAARAAAPEDESGVLEEADASIRGLLGLSPVDLAGPEAVRTWWERLQQVEETLAGLEMAAQVALEARREQYEQALEVRRLGTS
;
A
#
# COMPACT_ATOMS: atom_id res chain seq x y z
N MET A 1 0.60 0.19 37.49
CA MET A 1 1.35 -0.92 36.86
C MET A 1 0.83 -1.06 35.45
N SER A 2 1.51 -0.36 34.54
CA SER A 2 2.15 -0.91 33.33
C SER A 2 1.33 -0.39 32.13
N GLY A 3 1.78 0.60 31.37
CA GLY A 3 3.11 0.71 30.79
C GLY A 3 3.03 0.12 29.39
N SER A 4 2.41 0.85 28.46
CA SER A 4 2.47 0.55 27.03
C SER A 4 3.02 1.78 26.34
N SER A 5 4.35 1.87 26.36
CA SER A 5 5.10 2.64 25.37
C SER A 5 4.80 2.00 24.00
N HIS A 6 4.14 2.75 23.14
CA HIS A 6 3.94 2.43 21.73
C HIS A 6 4.77 3.39 20.88
N ASP A 7 6.00 3.69 21.35
CA ASP A 7 7.03 4.32 20.52
C ASP A 7 7.77 3.22 19.76
N GLY A 8 7.06 2.58 18.84
CA GLY A 8 7.68 1.91 17.70
C GLY A 8 8.02 2.95 16.62
N PRO A 9 8.74 2.58 15.55
CA PRO A 9 9.04 3.43 14.40
C PRO A 9 7.78 3.75 13.54
N ASP A 10 6.62 3.71 14.17
CA ASP A 10 5.30 3.79 13.57
C ASP A 10 4.91 5.23 13.30
N GLY A 11 4.11 5.40 12.24
CA GLY A 11 3.73 6.70 11.71
C GLY A 11 3.06 7.61 12.73
N ASP A 12 2.89 8.87 12.32
CA ASP A 12 2.31 9.93 13.15
C ASP A 12 1.00 9.44 13.80
N PRO A 13 0.90 9.42 15.15
CA PRO A 13 -0.31 8.97 15.84
C PRO A 13 -1.57 9.77 15.44
N GLY A 14 -1.43 11.01 14.99
CA GLY A 14 -2.53 11.80 14.41
C GLY A 14 -3.00 11.29 13.05
N GLU A 15 -2.08 10.76 12.24
CA GLU A 15 -2.39 10.13 10.95
C GLU A 15 -3.11 8.79 11.15
N ALA A 16 -2.66 7.99 12.12
CA ALA A 16 -3.33 6.74 12.49
C ALA A 16 -4.76 6.93 13.03
N ALA A 17 -5.03 8.04 13.72
CA ALA A 17 -6.37 8.40 14.16
C ALA A 17 -7.28 8.79 12.98
N SER A 18 -6.73 9.55 12.02
CA SER A 18 -7.46 10.02 10.83
C SER A 18 -7.87 8.88 9.91
N LEU A 19 -7.02 7.84 9.78
CA LEU A 19 -7.31 6.66 8.96
C LEU A 19 -8.45 5.78 9.51
N ARG A 20 -8.66 5.74 10.83
CA ARG A 20 -9.69 4.88 11.45
C ARG A 20 -11.13 5.32 11.17
N GLY A 21 -11.35 6.57 10.77
CA GLY A 21 -12.65 7.11 10.41
C GLY A 21 -12.79 7.50 8.93
N ALA A 22 -11.78 7.20 8.11
CA ALA A 22 -11.73 7.62 6.72
C ALA A 22 -12.74 6.84 5.87
N THR A 23 -13.49 7.55 5.03
CA THR A 23 -14.32 6.93 3.99
C THR A 23 -13.44 6.44 2.83
N PRO A 24 -13.92 5.54 1.96
CA PRO A 24 -13.19 5.16 0.75
C PRO A 24 -12.83 6.36 -0.13
N TYR A 25 -13.69 7.39 -0.16
CA TYR A 25 -13.41 8.63 -0.90
C TYR A 25 -12.25 9.42 -0.29
N ASP A 26 -12.22 9.55 1.05
CA ASP A 26 -11.12 10.24 1.74
C ASP A 26 -9.78 9.56 1.49
N LEU A 27 -9.75 8.22 1.57
CA LEU A 27 -8.55 7.43 1.28
C LEU A 27 -8.07 7.62 -0.17
N TRP A 28 -9.00 7.62 -1.14
CA TRP A 28 -8.68 7.89 -2.54
C TRP A 28 -8.11 9.29 -2.72
N GLN A 29 -8.75 10.31 -2.16
CA GLN A 29 -8.31 11.70 -2.27
C GLN A 29 -6.92 11.87 -1.65
N TRP A 30 -6.70 11.41 -0.41
CA TRP A 30 -5.41 11.53 0.26
C TRP A 30 -4.31 10.74 -0.44
N SER A 31 -4.63 9.58 -1.02
CA SER A 31 -3.67 8.82 -1.81
C SER A 31 -3.19 9.61 -3.02
N ARG A 32 -4.12 10.25 -3.75
CA ARG A 32 -3.78 11.10 -4.92
C ARG A 32 -2.97 12.32 -4.52
N GLU A 33 -3.39 13.04 -3.48
CA GLU A 33 -2.66 14.21 -2.98
C GLU A 33 -1.25 13.84 -2.53
N THR A 34 -1.09 12.69 -1.86
CA THR A 34 0.23 12.23 -1.41
C THR A 34 1.12 11.81 -2.58
N SER A 35 0.57 11.11 -3.58
CA SER A 35 1.29 10.75 -4.82
C SER A 35 1.80 11.99 -5.53
N GLN A 36 0.94 12.98 -5.75
CA GLN A 36 1.32 14.21 -6.44
C GLN A 36 2.45 14.94 -5.70
N ARG A 37 2.37 15.03 -4.36
CA ARG A 37 3.43 15.67 -3.57
C ARG A 37 4.76 14.91 -3.65
N LEU A 38 4.72 13.57 -3.71
CA LEU A 38 5.91 12.76 -3.93
C LEU A 38 6.52 13.00 -5.32
N GLU A 39 5.69 13.01 -6.36
CA GLU A 39 6.10 13.27 -7.74
C GLU A 39 6.75 14.66 -7.87
N ASP A 40 6.09 15.69 -7.34
CA ASP A 40 6.60 17.07 -7.35
C ASP A 40 7.94 17.17 -6.62
N LEU A 41 8.05 16.54 -5.44
CA LEU A 41 9.28 16.53 -4.66
C LEU A 41 10.42 15.84 -5.42
N CYS A 42 10.16 14.66 -6.00
CA CYS A 42 11.15 13.92 -6.76
C CYS A 42 11.59 14.67 -8.02
N ALA A 43 10.63 15.24 -8.76
CA ALA A 43 10.91 16.06 -9.94
C ALA A 43 11.77 17.28 -9.60
N GLY A 44 11.46 17.97 -8.49
CA GLY A 44 12.23 19.12 -8.02
C GLY A 44 13.67 18.73 -7.64
N VAL A 45 13.85 17.65 -6.89
CA VAL A 45 15.17 17.18 -6.46
C VAL A 45 16.02 16.69 -7.63
N LEU A 46 15.44 15.89 -8.53
CA LEU A 46 16.13 15.37 -9.71
C LEU A 46 16.42 16.46 -10.75
N GLY A 47 15.54 17.46 -10.88
CA GLY A 47 15.74 18.62 -11.76
C GLY A 47 16.85 19.56 -11.27
N ALA A 48 16.97 19.77 -9.95
CA ALA A 48 18.06 20.55 -9.38
C ALA A 48 19.40 19.79 -9.40
N GLY A 49 19.37 18.46 -9.22
CA GLY A 49 20.54 17.59 -9.36
C GLY A 49 21.64 17.80 -8.31
N THR A 50 21.34 18.47 -7.18
CA THR A 50 22.35 18.76 -6.14
C THR A 50 22.22 17.83 -4.94
N ALA A 51 23.37 17.39 -4.41
CA ALA A 51 23.42 16.57 -3.20
C ALA A 51 22.83 17.30 -1.97
N GLU A 52 22.94 18.62 -1.91
CA GLU A 52 22.38 19.43 -0.83
C GLU A 52 20.85 19.50 -0.90
N GLY A 53 20.29 19.69 -2.11
CA GLY A 53 18.84 19.59 -2.33
C GLY A 53 18.29 18.21 -1.97
N CYS A 54 19.02 17.15 -2.31
CA CYS A 54 18.64 15.78 -1.92
C CYS A 54 18.58 15.61 -0.40
N ARG A 55 19.63 16.04 0.32
CA ARG A 55 19.66 15.97 1.79
C ARG A 55 18.56 16.79 2.46
N ALA A 56 18.26 17.98 1.93
CA ALA A 56 17.21 18.85 2.47
C ALA A 56 15.81 18.25 2.29
N SER A 57 15.57 17.58 1.15
CA SER A 57 14.28 16.96 0.82
C SER A 57 14.09 15.57 1.42
N ALA A 58 15.16 14.91 1.85
CA ALA A 58 15.13 13.52 2.32
C ALA A 58 14.11 13.26 3.46
N PRO A 59 13.99 14.10 4.51
CA PRO A 59 13.00 13.86 5.56
C PRO A 59 11.55 13.88 5.04
N GLU A 60 11.24 14.81 4.12
CA GLU A 60 9.91 14.93 3.54
C GLU A 60 9.60 13.78 2.59
N PHE A 61 10.59 13.34 1.80
CA PHE A 61 10.46 12.14 0.96
C PHE A 61 10.07 10.92 1.81
N LEU A 62 10.83 10.64 2.88
CA LEU A 62 10.57 9.48 3.75
C LEU A 62 9.20 9.56 4.43
N ARG A 63 8.80 10.75 4.89
CA ARG A 63 7.49 10.98 5.49
C ARG A 63 6.36 10.70 4.50
N LEU A 64 6.46 11.26 3.29
CA LEU A 64 5.45 11.07 2.26
C LEU A 64 5.41 9.63 1.75
N THR A 65 6.55 8.94 1.61
CA THR A 65 6.61 7.51 1.24
C THR A 65 5.85 6.65 2.25
N ARG A 66 6.08 6.85 3.56
CA ARG A 66 5.37 6.09 4.60
C ARG A 66 3.87 6.35 4.58
N ARG A 67 3.47 7.61 4.42
CA ARG A 67 2.06 7.99 4.27
C ARG A 67 1.42 7.34 3.05
N PHE A 68 2.09 7.41 1.89
CA PHE A 68 1.62 6.82 0.65
C PHE A 68 1.40 5.32 0.78
N LEU A 69 2.40 4.58 1.27
CA LEU A 69 2.31 3.14 1.48
C LEU A 69 1.18 2.79 2.46
N THR A 70 1.02 3.56 3.54
CA THR A 70 -0.06 3.34 4.51
C THR A 70 -1.44 3.49 3.87
N LEU A 71 -1.65 4.56 3.08
CA LEU A 71 -2.91 4.82 2.38
C LEU A 71 -3.23 3.72 1.36
N ARG A 72 -2.25 3.37 0.51
CA ARG A 72 -2.41 2.35 -0.52
C ARG A 72 -2.68 0.98 0.07
N LEU A 73 -1.89 0.54 1.04
CA LEU A 73 -2.10 -0.74 1.69
C LEU A 73 -3.43 -0.82 2.44
N THR A 74 -3.92 0.28 3.00
CA THR A 74 -5.25 0.32 3.64
C THR A 74 -6.35 0.00 2.63
N VAL A 75 -6.30 0.62 1.44
CA VAL A 75 -7.26 0.38 0.36
C VAL A 75 -7.15 -1.05 -0.16
N VAL A 76 -5.93 -1.52 -0.46
CA VAL A 76 -5.70 -2.88 -0.98
C VAL A 76 -6.15 -3.93 0.03
N ALA A 77 -5.78 -3.81 1.31
CA ALA A 77 -6.21 -4.75 2.35
C ALA A 77 -7.74 -4.77 2.47
N ALA A 78 -8.40 -3.61 2.47
CA ALA A 78 -9.86 -3.54 2.52
C ALA A 78 -10.53 -4.21 1.31
N GLY A 79 -10.06 -3.92 0.08
CA GLY A 79 -10.58 -4.55 -1.14
C GLY A 79 -10.39 -6.07 -1.13
N ARG A 80 -9.22 -6.55 -0.70
CA ARG A 80 -8.96 -8.00 -0.59
C ARG A 80 -9.87 -8.70 0.42
N ARG A 81 -10.13 -8.09 1.59
CA ARG A 81 -11.07 -8.64 2.60
C ARG A 81 -12.49 -8.77 2.05
N GLN A 82 -12.90 -7.88 1.15
CA GLN A 82 -14.22 -7.94 0.52
C GLN A 82 -14.26 -9.02 -0.58
N ALA A 83 -13.21 -9.09 -1.38
CA ALA A 83 -13.12 -9.96 -2.55
C ALA A 83 -12.93 -11.44 -2.21
N PHE A 84 -12.10 -11.74 -1.22
CA PHE A 84 -11.66 -13.10 -0.91
C PHE A 84 -12.11 -13.53 0.48
N GLU A 85 -12.24 -14.84 0.69
CA GLU A 85 -12.43 -15.39 2.02
C GLU A 85 -11.21 -15.07 2.89
N GLN A 86 -11.45 -14.56 4.09
CA GLN A 86 -10.39 -14.12 4.99
C GLN A 86 -9.69 -15.32 5.63
N ARG A 87 -8.54 -15.70 5.05
CA ARG A 87 -7.67 -16.78 5.56
C ARG A 87 -6.56 -16.29 6.49
N VAL A 88 -6.33 -14.98 6.52
CA VAL A 88 -5.27 -14.33 7.31
C VAL A 88 -5.93 -13.31 8.25
N PRO A 89 -5.53 -13.25 9.53
CA PRO A 89 -6.07 -12.27 10.46
C PRO A 89 -5.80 -10.85 9.97
N PRO A 90 -6.73 -9.90 10.18
CA PRO A 90 -6.46 -8.51 9.87
C PRO A 90 -5.34 -7.98 10.77
N ALA A 91 -4.50 -7.09 10.22
CA ALA A 91 -3.31 -6.56 10.87
C ALA A 91 -3.55 -5.86 12.23
N GLY A 92 -4.79 -5.51 12.56
CA GLY A 92 -5.18 -4.88 13.83
C GLY A 92 -4.67 -3.45 14.03
N GLY A 93 -3.89 -2.91 13.07
CA GLY A 93 -3.28 -1.59 13.10
C GLY A 93 -3.04 -1.02 11.70
N VAL A 94 -2.45 0.18 11.63
CA VAL A 94 -2.20 0.95 10.39
C VAL A 94 -0.71 1.06 10.04
N ALA A 95 0.16 0.33 10.74
CA ALA A 95 1.57 0.30 10.41
C ALA A 95 1.78 -0.38 9.04
N VAL A 96 2.63 0.21 8.19
CA VAL A 96 2.92 -0.30 6.84
C VAL A 96 3.29 -1.77 6.85
N ALA A 97 4.19 -2.19 7.75
CA ALA A 97 4.64 -3.58 7.83
C ALA A 97 3.50 -4.56 8.17
N ALA A 98 2.58 -4.15 9.05
CA ALA A 98 1.46 -4.98 9.47
C ALA A 98 0.43 -5.10 8.34
N LEU A 99 0.07 -3.99 7.69
CA LEU A 99 -0.82 -3.98 6.53
C LEU A 99 -0.23 -4.78 5.35
N TRP A 100 1.08 -4.63 5.11
CA TRP A 100 1.77 -5.39 4.07
C TRP A 100 1.77 -6.88 4.36
N ALA A 101 2.06 -7.31 5.60
CA ALA A 101 2.02 -8.72 5.94
C ALA A 101 0.65 -9.34 5.68
N GLU A 102 -0.43 -8.64 6.02
CA GLU A 102 -1.79 -9.09 5.71
C GLU A 102 -1.99 -9.24 4.19
N VAL A 103 -1.66 -8.21 3.42
CA VAL A 103 -1.80 -8.22 1.95
C VAL A 103 -0.97 -9.33 1.31
N PHE A 104 0.29 -9.46 1.71
CA PHE A 104 1.25 -10.46 1.21
C PHE A 104 0.72 -11.88 1.42
N TRP A 105 0.38 -12.23 2.66
CA TRP A 105 -0.09 -13.59 2.96
C TRP A 105 -1.46 -13.87 2.34
N ALA A 106 -2.35 -12.87 2.27
CA ALA A 106 -3.62 -13.01 1.58
C ALA A 106 -3.43 -13.21 0.07
N ALA A 107 -2.44 -12.57 -0.55
CA ALA A 107 -2.10 -12.77 -1.96
C ALA A 107 -1.52 -14.16 -2.20
N ARG A 108 -0.53 -14.57 -1.38
CA ARG A 108 0.10 -15.89 -1.47
C ARG A 108 -0.90 -17.03 -1.27
N ALA A 109 -1.85 -16.88 -0.34
CA ALA A 109 -2.89 -17.89 -0.09
C ALA A 109 -3.92 -18.02 -1.22
N ALA A 110 -4.08 -16.98 -2.06
CA ALA A 110 -4.97 -16.99 -3.21
C ALA A 110 -4.31 -17.60 -4.46
N ALA A 111 -2.98 -17.51 -4.56
CA ALA A 111 -2.18 -18.06 -5.66
C ALA A 111 -0.92 -18.78 -5.13
N PRO A 112 -1.07 -19.98 -4.53
CA PRO A 112 0.06 -20.71 -3.94
C PRO A 112 1.09 -21.18 -4.97
N GLU A 113 0.66 -21.39 -6.21
CA GLU A 113 1.52 -21.83 -7.33
C GLU A 113 2.17 -20.65 -8.09
N ASP A 114 1.94 -19.41 -7.66
CA ASP A 114 2.61 -18.25 -8.27
C ASP A 114 4.08 -18.22 -7.85
N GLU A 115 4.97 -18.44 -8.83
CA GLU A 115 6.43 -18.41 -8.68
C GLU A 115 7.06 -17.20 -9.37
N SER A 116 6.26 -16.18 -9.73
CA SER A 116 6.74 -14.98 -10.44
C SER A 116 7.75 -14.15 -9.65
N GLY A 117 7.79 -14.28 -8.32
CA GLY A 117 8.69 -13.52 -7.45
C GLY A 117 8.27 -12.06 -7.19
N VAL A 118 7.16 -11.61 -7.79
CA VAL A 118 6.70 -10.21 -7.72
C VAL A 118 6.37 -9.80 -6.28
N LEU A 119 5.73 -10.68 -5.50
CA LEU A 119 5.40 -10.41 -4.11
C LEU A 119 6.65 -10.32 -3.22
N GLU A 120 7.63 -11.17 -3.45
CA GLU A 120 8.91 -11.18 -2.74
C GLU A 120 9.74 -9.93 -3.07
N GLU A 121 9.74 -9.49 -4.33
CA GLU A 121 10.40 -8.25 -4.74
C GLU A 121 9.73 -7.01 -4.13
N ALA A 122 8.40 -6.98 -4.09
CA ALA A 122 7.66 -5.92 -3.40
C ALA A 122 7.92 -5.92 -1.89
N ASP A 123 8.01 -7.09 -1.26
CA ASP A 123 8.37 -7.22 0.16
C ASP A 123 9.77 -6.68 0.45
N ALA A 124 10.76 -7.05 -0.36
CA ALA A 124 12.12 -6.53 -0.25
C ALA A 124 12.16 -5.01 -0.44
N SER A 125 11.41 -4.49 -1.40
CA SER A 125 11.33 -3.05 -1.69
C SER A 125 10.67 -2.27 -0.55
N ILE A 126 9.56 -2.75 0.00
CA ILE A 126 8.87 -2.15 1.15
C ILE A 126 9.77 -2.14 2.37
N ARG A 127 10.42 -3.27 2.70
CA ARG A 127 11.38 -3.32 3.82
C ARG A 127 12.53 -2.35 3.62
N GLY A 128 13.06 -2.27 2.40
CA GLY A 128 14.08 -1.29 2.02
C GLY A 128 13.63 0.14 2.27
N LEU A 129 12.46 0.53 1.76
CA LEU A 129 11.88 1.87 1.92
C LEU A 129 11.63 2.24 3.39
N LEU A 130 11.18 1.28 4.20
CA LEU A 130 10.96 1.50 5.64
C LEU A 130 12.26 1.61 6.44
N GLY A 131 13.32 0.94 5.98
CA GLY A 131 14.65 0.96 6.60
C GLY A 131 15.48 2.19 6.25
N LEU A 132 15.02 3.04 5.33
CA LEU A 132 15.77 4.23 4.91
C LEU A 132 15.94 5.26 6.02
N SER A 133 17.13 5.86 6.05
CA SER A 133 17.44 7.08 6.76
C SER A 133 17.65 8.26 5.79
N PRO A 134 17.61 9.51 6.25
CA PRO A 134 17.86 10.66 5.37
C PRO A 134 19.24 10.63 4.69
N VAL A 135 20.23 9.98 5.30
CA VAL A 135 21.59 9.87 4.73
C VAL A 135 21.62 8.99 3.49
N ASP A 136 20.72 8.01 3.39
CA ASP A 136 20.60 7.11 2.24
C ASP A 136 20.04 7.83 0.99
N LEU A 137 19.55 9.06 1.15
CA LEU A 137 19.04 9.92 0.09
C LEU A 137 19.96 11.12 -0.17
N ALA A 138 21.26 11.00 0.13
CA ALA A 138 22.21 12.11 0.04
C ALA A 138 22.60 12.54 -1.39
N GLY A 139 22.09 11.89 -2.44
CA GLY A 139 22.41 12.22 -3.82
C GLY A 139 21.29 11.87 -4.82
N PRO A 140 21.30 12.49 -6.02
CA PRO A 140 20.21 12.35 -6.99
C PRO A 140 19.99 10.92 -7.46
N GLU A 141 21.06 10.13 -7.62
CA GLU A 141 20.96 8.74 -8.05
C GLU A 141 20.24 7.88 -7.00
N ALA A 142 20.57 8.06 -5.72
CA ALA A 142 19.91 7.34 -4.65
C ALA A 142 18.41 7.69 -4.58
N VAL A 143 18.07 8.97 -4.73
CA VAL A 143 16.68 9.42 -4.81
C VAL A 143 15.97 8.77 -6.00
N ARG A 144 16.59 8.71 -7.18
CA ARG A 144 16.03 8.05 -8.37
C ARG A 144 15.77 6.57 -8.12
N THR A 145 16.76 5.84 -7.61
CA THR A 145 16.63 4.40 -7.32
C THR A 145 15.49 4.11 -6.34
N TRP A 146 15.38 4.89 -5.26
CA TRP A 146 14.32 4.67 -4.27
C TRP A 146 12.95 5.12 -4.77
N TRP A 147 12.90 6.14 -5.64
CA TRP A 147 11.68 6.52 -6.35
C TRP A 147 11.19 5.41 -7.28
N GLU A 148 12.07 4.84 -8.11
CA GLU A 148 11.75 3.72 -9.01
C GLU A 148 11.25 2.50 -8.22
N ARG A 149 11.89 2.17 -7.10
CA ARG A 149 11.42 1.10 -6.21
C ARG A 149 10.02 1.37 -5.63
N LEU A 150 9.72 2.61 -5.28
CA LEU A 150 8.38 2.98 -4.80
C LEU A 150 7.33 2.82 -5.91
N GLN A 151 7.66 3.18 -7.16
CA GLN A 151 6.77 2.96 -8.31
C GLN A 151 6.52 1.47 -8.56
N GLN A 152 7.55 0.63 -8.49
CA GLN A 152 7.41 -0.82 -8.64
C GLN A 152 6.50 -1.44 -7.57
N VAL A 153 6.60 -0.95 -6.32
CA VAL A 153 5.69 -1.34 -5.25
C VAL A 153 4.26 -0.92 -5.58
N GLU A 154 4.04 0.31 -6.05
CA GLU A 154 2.71 0.76 -6.43
C GLU A 154 2.11 -0.05 -7.58
N GLU A 155 2.89 -0.40 -8.60
CA GLU A 155 2.42 -1.29 -9.69
C GLU A 155 1.94 -2.64 -9.15
N THR A 156 2.69 -3.21 -8.20
CA THR A 156 2.31 -4.46 -7.53
C THR A 156 0.99 -4.29 -6.75
N LEU A 157 0.85 -3.20 -6.00
CA LEU A 157 -0.36 -2.90 -5.25
C LEU A 157 -1.56 -2.69 -6.17
N ALA A 158 -1.39 -1.99 -7.29
CA ALA A 158 -2.42 -1.80 -8.30
C ALA A 158 -2.85 -3.14 -8.93
N GLY A 159 -1.91 -4.03 -9.22
CA GLY A 159 -2.22 -5.39 -9.69
C GLY A 159 -3.06 -6.18 -8.67
N LEU A 160 -2.73 -6.08 -7.39
CA LEU A 160 -3.49 -6.74 -6.32
C LEU A 160 -4.89 -6.14 -6.12
N GLU A 161 -5.03 -4.83 -6.29
CA GLU A 161 -6.32 -4.12 -6.27
C GLU A 161 -7.21 -4.57 -7.44
N MET A 162 -6.65 -4.61 -8.65
CA MET A 162 -7.35 -5.11 -9.84
C MET A 162 -7.79 -6.57 -9.69
N ALA A 163 -6.93 -7.44 -9.15
CA ALA A 163 -7.27 -8.84 -8.91
C ALA A 163 -8.44 -8.98 -7.91
N ALA A 164 -8.49 -8.14 -6.87
CA ALA A 164 -9.62 -8.11 -5.93
C ALA A 164 -10.91 -7.63 -6.62
N GLN A 165 -10.84 -6.60 -7.45
CA GLN A 165 -12.00 -6.11 -8.20
C GLN A 165 -12.56 -7.18 -9.15
N VAL A 166 -11.70 -7.87 -9.91
CA VAL A 166 -12.11 -8.97 -10.80
C VAL A 166 -12.79 -10.10 -10.04
N ALA A 167 -12.27 -10.47 -8.86
CA ALA A 167 -12.88 -11.51 -8.03
C ALA A 167 -14.27 -11.09 -7.50
N LEU A 168 -14.45 -9.82 -7.13
CA LEU A 168 -15.75 -9.27 -6.72
C LEU A 168 -16.77 -9.30 -7.86
N GLU A 169 -16.36 -8.89 -9.06
CA GLU A 169 -17.20 -8.91 -10.25
C GLU A 169 -17.63 -10.32 -10.61
N ALA A 170 -16.70 -11.29 -10.65
CA ALA A 170 -17.01 -12.68 -10.91
C ALA A 170 -18.01 -13.27 -9.89
N ARG A 171 -17.85 -12.92 -8.60
CA ARG A 171 -18.79 -13.36 -7.55
C ARG A 171 -20.19 -12.76 -7.73
N ARG A 172 -20.26 -11.50 -8.17
CA ARG A 172 -21.53 -10.82 -8.45
C ARG A 172 -22.24 -11.48 -9.63
N GLU A 173 -21.52 -11.77 -10.72
CA GLU A 173 -22.08 -12.45 -11.90
C GLU A 173 -22.62 -13.84 -11.54
N GLN A 174 -21.88 -14.62 -10.77
CA GLN A 174 -22.33 -15.93 -10.29
C GLN A 174 -23.61 -15.83 -9.46
N TYR A 175 -23.72 -14.81 -8.60
CA TYR A 175 -24.91 -14.57 -7.81
C TYR A 175 -26.12 -14.18 -8.67
N GLU A 176 -25.92 -13.29 -9.66
CA GLU A 176 -26.96 -12.87 -10.60
C GLU A 176 -27.48 -14.06 -11.43
N GLN A 177 -26.57 -14.90 -11.96
CA GLN A 177 -26.92 -16.14 -12.67
C GLN A 177 -27.73 -17.10 -11.78
N ALA A 178 -27.32 -17.29 -10.52
CA ALA A 178 -28.03 -18.15 -9.58
C ALA A 178 -29.43 -17.63 -9.22
N LEU A 179 -29.64 -16.31 -9.24
CA LEU A 179 -30.97 -15.70 -9.07
C LEU A 179 -31.84 -15.90 -10.30
N GLU A 180 -31.29 -15.76 -11.51
CA GLU A 180 -32.02 -15.99 -12.76
C GLU A 180 -32.49 -17.44 -12.89
N VAL A 181 -31.62 -18.41 -12.61
CA VAL A 181 -31.97 -19.84 -12.60
C VAL A 181 -33.11 -20.12 -11.61
N ARG A 182 -33.06 -19.52 -10.41
CA ARG A 182 -34.14 -19.67 -9.43
C ARG A 182 -35.47 -19.07 -9.91
N ARG A 183 -35.45 -17.89 -10.54
CA ARG A 183 -36.66 -17.24 -11.08
C ARG A 183 -37.30 -18.06 -12.21
N LEU A 184 -36.48 -18.63 -13.08
CA LEU A 184 -36.93 -19.46 -14.21
C LEU A 184 -37.39 -20.86 -13.78
N GLY A 185 -36.82 -21.43 -12.71
CA GLY A 185 -37.22 -22.73 -12.17
C GLY A 185 -38.45 -22.70 -11.25
N THR A 186 -38.98 -21.51 -10.92
CA THR A 186 -40.22 -21.32 -10.16
C THR A 186 -41.41 -20.86 -11.01
N SER A 187 -41.25 -20.81 -12.34
CA SER A 187 -42.34 -20.61 -13.31
C SER A 187 -42.77 -21.93 -13.92
#